data_AF-A0A7C9VS13-F1
#
_entry.id   AF-A0A7C9VS13-F1
#
_cell.length_a   1.000
_cell.length_b   1.000
_cell.length_c   1.000
_cell.angle_alpha   90.00
_cell.angle_beta   90.00
_cell.angle_gamma   90.00
#
_symmetry.space_group_name_H-M   'P 1'
#
loop_
_entity.id
_entity.type
_entity.pdbx_description
1 polymer ?
#
loop_
_entity_poly.entity_id
_entity_poly.type
_entity_poly.pdbx_seq_one_letter_code
_entity_poly.pdbx_strand_id
1 'polypeptide(L)'
;MSLVATLISNPVDPQLDTTVIDAASAALPAPSQAEWLFNEVAADIRFSSTEDIRTISDRLRAALSELPVDVVVQPLADRRKKLLLADM
;
A
#
# COMPACT_ATOMS: atom_id res chain seq x y z
N MET A 1 4.21 6.35 14.74
CA MET A 1 3.97 7.29 13.63
C MET A 1 2.81 6.74 12.81
N SER A 2 1.86 7.59 12.41
CA SER A 2 0.76 7.16 11.53
C SER A 2 1.27 7.12 10.09
N LEU A 3 1.22 5.93 9.49
CA LEU A 3 1.69 5.66 8.14
C LEU A 3 0.54 5.15 7.28
N VAL A 4 0.73 5.21 5.98
CA VAL A 4 -0.14 4.59 4.98
C VAL A 4 0.73 3.79 4.02
N ALA A 5 0.32 2.55 3.75
CA ALA A 5 0.86 1.72 2.70
C ALA A 5 -0.12 1.75 1.52
N THR A 6 0.33 2.25 0.37
CA THR A 6 -0.42 2.23 -0.87
C THR A 6 0.09 1.06 -1.71
N LEU A 7 -0.81 0.14 -2.03
CA LEU A 7 -0.60 -0.96 -2.96
C LEU A 7 -1.11 -0.54 -4.33
N ILE A 8 -0.33 -0.80 -5.37
CA ILE A 8 -0.63 -0.38 -6.74
C ILE A 8 -0.34 -1.55 -7.68
N SER A 9 -1.33 -2.00 -8.43
CA SER A 9 -1.18 -2.97 -9.51
C SER A 9 -1.30 -2.26 -10.87
N ASN A 10 -0.91 -2.95 -11.94
CA ASN A 10 -1.06 -2.43 -13.28
C ASN A 10 -2.55 -2.33 -13.66
N PRO A 11 -3.10 -1.16 -14.05
CA PRO A 11 -4.51 -1.06 -14.45
C PRO A 11 -4.87 -1.89 -15.69
N VAL A 12 -3.89 -2.27 -16.52
CA VAL A 12 -4.09 -3.14 -17.69
C VAL A 12 -4.21 -4.63 -17.30
N ASP A 13 -3.68 -5.00 -16.13
CA ASP A 13 -3.76 -6.34 -15.56
C ASP A 13 -3.97 -6.23 -14.03
N PRO A 14 -5.21 -5.93 -13.59
CA PRO A 14 -5.50 -5.67 -12.18
C PRO A 14 -5.38 -6.95 -11.36
N GLN A 15 -4.38 -6.99 -10.48
CA GLN A 15 -4.06 -8.16 -9.64
C GLN A 15 -4.31 -7.90 -8.14
N LEU A 16 -4.92 -6.77 -7.78
CA LEU A 16 -5.21 -6.46 -6.38
C LEU A 16 -6.56 -7.10 -6.00
N ASP A 17 -6.54 -8.17 -5.22
CA ASP A 17 -7.76 -8.78 -4.68
C ASP A 17 -7.75 -8.75 -3.15
N THR A 18 -8.82 -9.26 -2.53
CA THR A 18 -8.90 -9.36 -1.06
C THR A 18 -7.74 -10.17 -0.47
N THR A 19 -7.27 -11.20 -1.17
CA THR A 19 -6.15 -12.04 -0.73
C THR A 19 -4.85 -11.23 -0.62
N VAL A 20 -4.57 -10.37 -1.61
CA VAL A 20 -3.42 -9.46 -1.61
C VAL A 20 -3.54 -8.44 -0.48
N ILE A 21 -4.72 -7.86 -0.27
CA ILE A 21 -4.98 -6.93 0.83
C ILE A 21 -4.74 -7.58 2.19
N ASP A 22 -5.20 -8.82 2.37
CA ASP A 22 -5.05 -9.57 3.60
C ASP A 22 -3.59 -9.92 3.87
N ALA A 23 -2.84 -10.34 2.84
CA ALA A 23 -1.41 -10.62 2.93
C ALA A 23 -0.60 -9.37 3.32
N ALA A 24 -0.90 -8.23 2.69
CA ALA A 24 -0.28 -6.95 3.02
C ALA A 24 -0.62 -6.49 4.44
N SER A 25 -1.89 -6.66 4.84
CA SER A 25 -2.36 -6.32 6.19
C SER A 25 -1.68 -7.18 7.25
N ALA A 26 -1.50 -8.48 7.01
CA ALA A 26 -0.82 -9.39 7.91
C ALA A 26 0.67 -9.03 8.13
N ALA A 27 1.30 -8.38 7.14
CA ALA A 27 2.67 -7.87 7.25
C ALA A 27 2.78 -6.54 8.02
N LEU A 28 1.66 -5.87 8.29
CA LEU A 28 1.61 -4.56 8.95
C LEU A 28 1.25 -4.67 10.44
N PRO A 29 1.82 -3.81 11.31
CA PRO A 29 1.41 -3.74 12.70
C PRO A 29 0.10 -2.95 12.84
N ALA A 30 -0.92 -3.57 13.43
CA ALA A 30 -2.24 -2.97 13.69
C ALA A 30 -2.82 -2.22 12.46
N PRO A 31 -3.01 -2.91 11.31
CA PRO A 31 -3.60 -2.30 10.12
C PRO A 31 -5.06 -1.93 10.36
N SER A 32 -5.45 -0.80 9.79
CA SER A 32 -6.86 -0.43 9.62
C SER A 32 -7.42 -1.12 8.37
N GLN A 33 -8.74 -1.05 8.20
CA GLN A 33 -9.39 -1.53 6.98
C GLN A 33 -8.80 -0.84 5.74
N ALA A 34 -8.57 -1.63 4.69
CA ALA A 34 -8.11 -1.14 3.42
C ALA A 34 -9.16 -0.24 2.74
N GLU A 35 -8.70 0.88 2.18
CA GLU A 35 -9.51 1.82 1.42
C GLU A 35 -9.15 1.70 -0.06
N TRP A 36 -10.07 1.20 -0.87
CA TRP A 36 -9.90 1.12 -2.32
C TRP A 36 -9.86 2.52 -2.94
N LEU A 37 -8.76 2.82 -3.62
CA LEU A 37 -8.59 4.05 -4.41
C LEU A 37 -9.09 3.84 -5.85
N PHE A 38 -8.82 2.66 -6.38
CA PHE A 38 -9.35 2.16 -7.64
C PHE A 38 -9.52 0.65 -7.48
N ASN A 39 -10.76 0.17 -7.64
CA ASN A 39 -11.09 -1.25 -7.48
C ASN A 39 -10.11 -2.13 -8.27
N GLU A 40 -9.53 -3.11 -7.58
CA GLU A 40 -8.56 -4.08 -8.10
C GLU A 40 -7.22 -3.52 -8.60
N VAL A 41 -7.04 -2.19 -8.56
CA VAL A 41 -5.85 -1.50 -9.05
C VAL A 41 -5.06 -0.86 -7.92
N ALA A 42 -5.71 -0.17 -6.99
CA ALA A 42 -5.01 0.54 -5.93
C ALA A 42 -5.80 0.58 -4.64
N ALA A 43 -5.13 0.34 -3.52
CA ALA A 43 -5.71 0.42 -2.20
C ALA A 43 -4.71 0.98 -1.17
N ASP A 44 -5.25 1.67 -0.18
CA ASP A 44 -4.50 2.16 0.98
C ASP A 44 -4.79 1.34 2.21
N ILE A 45 -3.74 1.01 2.96
CA ILE A 45 -3.84 0.42 4.29
C ILE A 45 -3.19 1.38 5.27
N ARG A 46 -3.99 1.94 6.18
CA ARG A 46 -3.49 2.84 7.24
C ARG A 46 -3.05 2.02 8.43
N PHE A 47 -1.93 2.38 9.05
CA PHE A 47 -1.41 1.66 10.21
C PHE A 47 -0.56 2.58 11.09
N SER A 48 -0.22 2.12 12.29
CA SER A 48 0.66 2.84 13.20
C SER A 48 1.90 2.00 13.50
N SER A 49 3.08 2.57 13.26
CA SER A 49 4.35 1.89 13.56
C SER A 49 5.39 2.85 14.11
N THR A 50 6.32 2.33 14.90
CA THR A 50 7.54 3.01 15.33
C THR A 50 8.76 2.62 14.49
N GLU A 51 8.59 1.66 13.57
CA GLU A 51 9.64 1.19 12.66
C GLU A 51 9.91 2.20 11.55
N ASP A 52 11.12 2.11 10.95
CA ASP A 52 11.46 2.92 9.79
C ASP A 52 10.64 2.54 8.56
N ILE A 53 10.32 3.53 7.73
CA ILE A 53 9.51 3.38 6.52
C ILE A 53 10.15 2.37 5.57
N ARG A 54 11.49 2.35 5.46
CA ARG A 54 12.20 1.40 4.59
C ARG A 54 12.01 -0.04 5.07
N THR A 55 12.16 -0.29 6.36
CA THR A 55 11.94 -1.61 6.96
C THR A 55 10.54 -2.14 6.68
N ILE A 56 9.51 -1.29 6.80
CA ILE A 56 8.14 -1.68 6.51
C ILE A 56 7.93 -1.90 5.01
N SER A 57 8.48 -1.02 4.17
CA SER A 57 8.41 -1.16 2.71
C SER A 57 9.02 -2.47 2.23
N ASP A 58 10.20 -2.84 2.76
CA ASP A 58 10.90 -4.06 2.39
C ASP A 58 10.16 -5.31 2.88
N ARG A 59 9.56 -5.25 4.07
CA ARG A 59 8.68 -6.33 4.58
C ARG A 59 7.47 -6.55 3.67
N LEU A 60 6.79 -5.47 3.27
CA LEU A 60 5.65 -5.56 2.35
C LEU A 60 6.07 -6.08 0.97
N ARG A 61 7.19 -5.60 0.42
CA ARG A 61 7.72 -6.10 -0.85
C ARG A 61 8.09 -7.58 -0.78
N ALA A 62 8.66 -8.03 0.33
CA ALA A 62 8.96 -9.45 0.53
C ALA A 62 7.67 -10.28 0.58
N ALA A 63 6.66 -9.82 1.31
CA ALA A 63 5.36 -10.50 1.43
C ALA A 63 4.59 -10.58 0.09
N LEU A 64 4.79 -9.59 -0.79
CA LEU A 64 4.12 -9.49 -2.10
C LEU A 64 5.05 -9.80 -3.28
N SER A 65 6.23 -10.38 -3.04
CA SER A 65 7.29 -10.53 -4.06
C SER A 65 6.90 -11.41 -5.26
N GLU A 66 5.89 -12.27 -5.11
CA GLU A 66 5.36 -13.12 -6.17
C GLU A 66 4.26 -12.43 -7.01
N LEU A 67 3.89 -11.20 -6.66
CA LEU A 67 2.81 -10.46 -7.28
C LEU A 67 3.34 -9.20 -7.98
N PRO A 68 2.77 -8.81 -9.14
CA PRO A 68 3.13 -7.57 -9.83
C PRO A 68 2.45 -6.36 -9.16
N VAL A 69 2.73 -6.16 -7.87
CA VAL A 69 2.17 -5.10 -7.03
C VAL A 69 3.29 -4.23 -6.48
N ASP A 70 3.21 -2.95 -6.79
CA ASP A 70 4.07 -1.92 -6.24
C ASP A 70 3.59 -1.48 -4.85
N VAL A 71 4.54 -1.19 -3.97
CA VAL A 71 4.28 -0.77 -2.59
C VAL A 71 4.95 0.56 -2.31
N VAL A 72 4.16 1.52 -1.84
CA VAL A 72 4.61 2.83 -1.35
C VAL A 72 4.20 2.99 0.11
N VAL A 73 5.16 3.25 0.99
CA VAL A 73 4.88 3.56 2.41
C VAL A 73 5.28 4.98 2.70
N GLN A 74 4.38 5.76 3.30
CA GLN A 74 4.63 7.17 3.62
C GLN A 74 3.88 7.63 4.87
N PRO A 75 4.31 8.73 5.51
CA PRO A 75 3.56 9.33 6.61
C PRO A 75 2.15 9.75 6.18
N LEU A 76 1.15 9.46 7.01
CA LEU A 76 -0.23 9.82 6.72
C LEU A 76 -0.40 11.34 6.57
N ALA A 77 0.40 12.12 7.30
CA ALA A 77 0.39 13.59 7.22
C ALA A 77 0.82 14.14 5.84
N ASP A 78 1.70 13.40 5.15
CA ASP A 78 2.26 13.79 3.85
C ASP A 78 1.45 13.24 2.67
N ARG A 79 0.51 12.32 2.93
CA ARG A 79 -0.47 11.80 1.96
C ARG A 79 -1.55 12.82 1.57
N ARG A 80 -1.31 14.13 1.69
CA ARG A 80 -2.23 15.15 1.18
C ARG A 80 -2.08 15.24 -0.34
N LYS A 81 -3.20 15.25 -1.05
CA LYS A 81 -3.34 15.44 -2.50
C LYS A 81 -2.72 16.76 -2.98
N LYS A 82 -1.38 16.86 -3.02
CA LYS A 82 -0.73 17.75 -3.97
C LYS A 82 -0.74 16.99 -5.28
N LEU A 83 -1.76 17.28 -6.08
CA LEU A 83 -1.88 16.88 -7.48
C LEU A 83 -0.49 16.77 -8.12
N LEU A 84 -0.01 15.55 -8.32
CA LEU A 84 0.86 15.25 -9.45
C LEU A 84 0.00 14.38 -10.35
N LEU A 85 -0.81 15.09 -11.14
CA LEU A 85 -1.39 14.57 -12.36
C LEU A 85 -0.19 14.26 -13.28
N ALA A 86 0.37 13.06 -13.19
CA ALA A 86 1.19 12.55 -14.26
C ALA A 86 0.22 11.94 -15.28
N ASP A 87 -0.22 12.79 -16.20
CA ASP A 87 -0.84 12.37 -17.47
C ASP A 87 0.22 11.59 -18.26
N MET A 88 -0.06 10.33 -18.56
CA MET A 88 0.68 9.48 -19.50
C MET A 88 -0.29 8.59 -20.25
#